data_AF-E0TTU6-F1
#
_entry.id   AF-E0TTU6-F1
#
_cell.length_a   1.000
_cell.length_b   1.000
_cell.length_c   1.000
_cell.angle_alpha   90.00
_cell.angle_beta   90.00
_cell.angle_gamma   90.00
#
_symmetry.space_group_name_H-M   'P 1'
#
loop_
_entity.id
_entity.type
_entity.pdbx_description
1 polymer ?
#
loop_
_entity_poly.entity_id
_entity_poly.type
_entity_poly.pdbx_seq_one_letter_code
_entity_poly.pdbx_strand_id
1 'polypeptide(L)' 'MEKELKVQQDTIVCQVCQEVIDTAHRSEGVKVLYGICQGCLESKNHRE' A
#
# COMPACT_ATOMS: atom_id res chain seq x y z
N MET A 1 -22.87 -6.05 21.56
CA MET A 1 -21.41 -6.22 21.68
C MET A 1 -20.86 -6.11 20.28
N GLU A 2 -20.55 -4.89 19.86
CA GLU A 2 -19.92 -4.60 18.58
C GLU A 2 -18.51 -5.17 18.67
N LYS A 3 -18.30 -6.36 18.09
CA LYS A 3 -16.96 -6.89 17.92
C LYS A 3 -16.31 -5.98 16.91
N GLU A 4 -15.51 -5.03 17.40
CA GLU A 4 -14.50 -4.34 16.63
C GLU A 4 -13.59 -5.42 16.02
N LEU A 5 -14.03 -5.96 14.87
CA LEU A 5 -13.20 -6.76 14.01
C LEU A 5 -12.04 -5.83 13.67
N LYS A 6 -10.90 -6.03 14.32
CA LYS A 6 -9.64 -5.43 13.90
C LYS A 6 -9.41 -5.90 12.47
N VAL A 7 -9.93 -5.14 11.52
CA VAL A 7 -9.87 -5.49 10.11
C VAL A 7 -8.39 -5.42 9.76
N GLN A 8 -7.81 -6.59 9.54
CA GLN A 8 -6.43 -6.71 9.11
C GLN A 8 -6.37 -6.14 7.69
N GLN A 9 -5.73 -4.99 7.54
CA GLN A 9 -5.57 -4.30 6.26
C GLN A 9 -4.17 -4.59 5.73
N ASP A 10 -4.08 -5.21 4.56
CA ASP A 10 -2.85 -5.24 3.80
C ASP A 10 -2.48 -3.81 3.44
N THR A 11 -1.21 -3.43 3.64
CA THR A 11 -0.72 -2.09 3.30
C THR A 11 0.22 -2.19 2.12
N ILE A 12 -0.05 -1.46 1.05
CA ILE A 12 0.84 -1.35 -0.11
C ILE A 12 1.67 -0.09 0.07
N VAL A 13 3.00 -0.23 0.12
CA VAL A 13 3.93 0.88 0.33
C VAL A 13 4.80 1.08 -0.91
N CYS A 14 5.05 2.34 -1.27
CA CYS A 14 5.96 2.70 -2.34
C CYS A 14 7.42 2.41 -1.95
N GLN A 15 8.14 1.64 -2.75
CA GLN A 15 9.55 1.32 -2.48
C GLN A 15 10.49 2.51 -2.65
N VAL A 16 10.04 3.60 -3.29
CA VAL A 16 10.87 4.77 -3.60
C VAL A 16 10.67 5.87 -2.55
N CYS A 17 9.44 6.33 -2.36
CA CYS A 17 9.13 7.40 -1.41
C CYS A 17 8.64 6.91 -0.04
N GLN A 18 8.47 5.60 0.15
CA GLN A 18 7.94 4.99 1.39
C GLN A 18 6.52 5.44 1.77
N GLU A 19 5.79 6.08 0.86
CA GLU A 19 4.39 6.44 1.08
C GLU A 19 3.46 5.25 0.91
N VAL A 20 2.36 5.24 1.67
CA VAL A 20 1.28 4.27 1.50
C VAL A 20 0.57 4.57 0.19
N ILE A 21 0.55 3.59 -0.71
CA ILE A 21 -0.14 3.66 -1.99
C ILE A 21 -1.61 3.31 -1.79
N ASP A 22 -1.88 2.21 -1.09
CA ASP A 22 -3.23 1.69 -0.93
C ASP A 22 -3.31 0.74 0.27
N THR A 23 -4.52 0.55 0.79
CA THR A 23 -4.80 -0.43 1.86
C THR A 23 -5.88 -1.40 1.40
N ALA A 24 -5.53 -2.66 1.22
CA ALA A 24 -6.46 -3.69 0.80
C ALA A 24 -7.01 -4.46 2.00
N HIS A 25 -8.32 -4.68 2.03
CA HIS A 25 -8.95 -5.47 3.07
C HIS A 25 -8.84 -6.96 2.76
N ARG A 26 -8.10 -7.71 3.59
CA ARG A 26 -8.12 -9.18 3.56
C ARG A 26 -8.46 -9.76 4.93
N SER A 27 -9.30 -10.78 4.91
CA SER A 27 -9.68 -11.51 6.13
C SER A 27 -8.60 -12.46 6.65
N GLU A 28 -7.45 -12.59 5.97
CA GLU A 28 -6.46 -13.64 6.23
C GLU A 28 -5.03 -13.07 6.27
N GLY A 29 -4.60 -12.64 7.46
CA GLY A 29 -3.24 -12.21 7.78
C GLY A 29 -2.84 -10.85 7.18
N VAL A 30 -2.47 -9.88 8.03
CA VAL A 30 -1.89 -8.60 7.58
C VAL A 30 -0.59 -8.86 6.82
N LYS A 31 -0.52 -8.45 5.55
CA LYS A 31 0.71 -8.42 4.76
C LYS A 31 1.05 -7.00 4.34
N VAL A 32 2.34 -6.68 4.41
CA VAL A 32 2.88 -5.46 3.80
C VAL A 32 3.30 -5.82 2.38
N LEU A 33 2.67 -5.18 1.41
CA LEU A 33 2.99 -5.28 0.00
C LEU A 33 3.82 -4.07 -0.41
N TYR A 34 4.61 -4.22 -1.46
CA TYR A 34 5.50 -3.18 -1.96
C TYR A 34 5.26 -2.95 -3.45
N GLY A 35 5.17 -1.67 -3.85
CA GLY A 35 4.96 -1.25 -5.23
C GLY A 35 5.67 0.06 -5.55
N ILE A 36 5.41 0.64 -6.72
CA ILE A 36 5.87 1.99 -7.11
C ILE A 36 4.63 2.86 -7.27
N CYS A 37 4.56 3.99 -6.55
CA CYS A 37 3.43 4.92 -6.68
C CYS A 37 3.47 5.65 -8.04
N GLN A 38 2.31 6.16 -8.47
CA GLN A 38 2.20 6.87 -9.74
C GLN A 38 3.16 8.06 -9.84
N GLY A 39 3.32 8.86 -8.77
CA GLY A 39 4.26 9.99 -8.78
C GLY A 39 5.72 9.58 -9.00
N CYS A 40 6.14 8.45 -8.40
CA CYS A 40 7.49 7.90 -8.62
C CYS A 40 7.64 7.26 -10.01
N LEU A 41 6.56 6.69 -10.56
CA LEU A 41 6.53 6.15 -11.92
C LEU A 41 6.63 7.27 -12.96
N GLU A 42 5.88 8.36 -12.77
CA GLU A 42 5.91 9.54 -13.64
C GLU A 42 7.25 10.28 -13.57
N SER A 43 7.84 10.38 -12.36
CA SER A 43 9.18 10.96 -12.17
C SER A 43 10.27 10.17 -12.89
N LYS A 44 10.09 8.85 -13.07
CA LYS A 44 11.00 8.04 -13.88
C LYS A 44 10.84 8.31 -15.38
N ASN A 45 9.60 8.43 -15.85
CA ASN A 45 9.31 8.68 -17.27
C ASN A 45 9.64 10.11 -17.73
N HIS A 46 9.70 11.09 -16.82
CA HIS A 46 10.07 12.48 -17.16
C HIS A 46 11.58 12.70 -17.32
N ARG A 47 12.39 11.65 -17.19
CA ARG A 47 13.85 11.73 -17.26
C ARG A 47 14.43 11.03 -18.50
N GLU A 48 13.60 10.83 -19.53
CA GLU A 48 14.01 10.39 -20.87
C GLU A 48 14.07 11.56 -21.87
#